data_AF-A0A949VUR9-F1
#
_entry.id   AF-A0A949VUR9-F1
#
_cell.length_a   1.000
_cell.length_b   1.000
_cell.length_c   1.000
_cell.angle_alpha   90.00
_cell.angle_beta   90.00
_cell.angle_gamma   90.00
#
_symmetry.space_group_name_H-M   'P 1'
#
loop_
_entity.id
_entity.type
_entity.pdbx_description
1 polymer ?
#
loop_
_entity_poly.entity_id
_entity_poly.type
_entity_poly.pdbx_seq_one_letter_code
_entity_poly.pdbx_strand_id
1 'polypeptide(L)'
;MAENKKQVTSISHAPTLEEIADFWDTHSLADYADQIHEVEFEVRAAPRHRVTLDPDIFGNIVAQALRRGVSPETLVNMWLAERLQQAH
;
A
#
# COMPACT_ATOMS: atom_id res chain seq x y z
N MET A 1 17.82 -36.44 0.11
CA MET A 1 16.47 -35.89 -0.17
C MET A 1 16.23 -34.81 0.86
N ALA A 2 16.11 -33.55 0.46
CA ALA A 2 15.87 -32.45 1.41
C ALA A 2 14.36 -32.29 1.58
N GLU A 3 13.85 -32.43 2.80
CA GLU A 3 12.45 -32.16 3.13
C GLU A 3 12.16 -30.66 2.95
N ASN A 4 11.25 -30.34 2.02
CA ASN A 4 10.74 -28.99 1.84
C ASN A 4 9.74 -28.68 2.96
N LYS A 5 10.21 -28.15 4.09
CA LYS A 5 9.35 -27.78 5.22
C LYS A 5 8.46 -26.61 4.80
N LYS A 6 7.14 -26.86 4.72
CA LYS A 6 6.12 -25.84 4.39
C LYS A 6 6.32 -24.64 5.33
N GLN A 7 6.57 -23.45 4.77
CA GLN A 7 6.66 -22.23 5.57
C GLN A 7 5.26 -21.91 6.10
N VAL A 8 5.16 -21.78 7.42
CA VAL A 8 3.93 -21.47 8.16
C VAL A 8 4.22 -20.36 9.15
N THR A 9 3.18 -19.66 9.59
CA THR A 9 3.29 -18.63 10.63
C THR A 9 3.67 -19.22 11.98
N SER A 10 4.29 -18.39 12.83
CA SER A 10 4.82 -18.84 14.12
C SER A 10 3.74 -19.15 15.16
N ILE A 11 2.62 -18.41 15.17
CA ILE A 11 1.54 -18.58 16.16
C ILE A 11 0.39 -19.42 15.60
N SER A 12 -0.18 -19.02 14.46
CA SER A 12 -1.32 -19.73 13.89
C SER A 12 -0.96 -21.02 13.13
N HIS A 13 0.34 -21.25 12.87
CA HIS A 13 0.84 -22.36 12.03
C HIS A 13 0.14 -22.49 10.68
N ALA A 14 -0.45 -21.39 10.22
CA ALA A 14 -1.23 -21.33 9.00
C ALA A 14 -0.29 -21.07 7.79
N PRO A 15 -0.51 -21.76 6.66
CA PRO A 15 0.27 -21.62 5.43
C PRO A 15 -0.28 -20.58 4.45
N THR A 16 -1.52 -20.12 4.60
CA THR A 16 -2.22 -19.19 3.67
C THR A 16 -2.76 -17.99 4.42
N LEU A 17 -2.99 -16.88 3.69
CA LEU A 17 -3.53 -15.65 4.29
C LEU A 17 -4.94 -15.89 4.84
N GLU A 18 -5.75 -16.67 4.12
CA GLU A 18 -7.09 -17.05 4.51
C GLU A 18 -7.09 -17.85 5.82
N GLU A 19 -6.24 -18.87 5.93
CA GLU A 19 -6.12 -19.67 7.15
C GLU A 19 -5.56 -18.85 8.34
N ILE A 20 -4.72 -17.84 8.09
CA ILE A 20 -4.25 -16.91 9.12
C ILE A 20 -5.42 -16.04 9.63
N ALA A 21 -6.25 -15.53 8.73
CA ALA A 21 -7.41 -14.72 9.07
C ALA A 21 -8.43 -15.51 9.89
N ASP A 22 -8.81 -16.71 9.42
CA ASP A 22 -9.78 -17.58 10.11
C ASP A 22 -9.34 -17.91 11.55
N PHE A 23 -8.03 -18.09 11.77
CA PHE A 23 -7.47 -18.30 13.10
C PHE A 23 -7.67 -17.07 14.00
N TRP A 24 -7.28 -15.88 13.54
CA TRP A 24 -7.35 -14.65 14.34
C TRP A 24 -8.77 -14.08 14.49
N ASP A 25 -9.72 -14.47 13.65
CA ASP A 25 -11.14 -14.14 13.85
C ASP A 25 -11.73 -14.79 15.12
N THR A 26 -11.10 -15.87 15.60
CA THR A 26 -11.58 -16.64 16.76
C THR A 26 -10.63 -16.62 17.96
N HIS A 27 -9.42 -16.07 17.81
CA HIS A 27 -8.39 -16.02 18.85
C HIS A 27 -7.99 -14.58 19.19
N SER A 28 -7.78 -14.29 20.48
CA SER A 28 -7.30 -12.98 20.89
C SER A 28 -5.77 -12.94 20.87
N LEU A 29 -5.18 -11.84 20.39
CA LEU A 29 -3.73 -11.61 20.49
C LEU A 29 -3.25 -11.65 21.95
N ALA A 30 -4.11 -11.26 22.89
CA ALA A 30 -3.80 -11.25 24.32
C ALA A 30 -3.48 -12.64 24.89
N ASP A 31 -4.00 -13.72 24.27
CA ASP A 31 -3.78 -15.10 24.71
C ASP A 31 -2.35 -15.59 24.44
N TYR A 32 -1.56 -14.80 23.68
CA TYR A 32 -0.21 -15.13 23.24
C TYR A 32 0.81 -14.08 23.72
N ALA A 33 0.50 -13.33 24.78
CA ALA A 33 1.33 -12.24 25.31
C ALA A 33 2.77 -12.68 25.67
N ASP A 34 2.95 -13.94 26.05
CA ASP A 34 4.23 -14.61 26.36
C ASP A 34 5.04 -15.01 25.12
N GLN A 35 4.41 -15.02 23.94
CA GLN A 35 5.02 -15.39 22.66
C GLN A 35 5.30 -14.17 21.76
N ILE A 36 4.77 -13.01 22.11
CA ILE A 36 5.00 -11.74 21.42
C ILE A 36 5.91 -10.83 22.23
N HIS A 37 6.54 -9.88 21.55
CA HIS A 37 7.32 -8.82 22.17
C HIS A 37 6.94 -7.49 21.55
N GLU A 38 7.09 -6.42 22.32
CA GLU A 38 6.88 -5.07 21.84
C GLU A 38 7.94 -4.73 20.78
N VAL A 39 7.50 -4.10 19.69
CA VAL A 39 8.36 -3.66 18.59
C VAL A 39 8.06 -2.21 18.29
N GLU A 40 9.09 -1.37 18.34
CA GLU A 40 9.02 0.00 17.85
C GLU A 40 9.21 0.02 16.32
N PHE A 41 8.32 0.71 15.61
CA PHE A 41 8.45 0.93 14.18
C PHE A 41 8.05 2.35 13.79
N GLU A 42 8.74 2.91 12.80
CA GLU A 42 8.47 4.25 12.29
C GLU A 42 7.43 4.19 11.17
N VAL A 43 6.25 4.79 11.39
CA VAL A 43 5.27 4.98 10.32
C VAL A 43 5.55 6.30 9.60
N ARG A 44 6.10 6.22 8.38
CA ARG A 44 6.25 7.39 7.50
C ARG A 44 4.92 7.76 6.85
N ALA A 45 4.06 8.41 7.61
CA ALA A 45 2.83 9.01 7.10
C ALA A 45 3.02 10.51 6.87
N ALA A 46 3.65 10.88 5.76
CA ALA A 46 3.70 12.29 5.36
C ALA A 46 2.28 12.79 5.02
N PRO A 47 1.86 13.99 5.46
CA PRO A 47 0.58 14.56 5.06
C PRO A 47 0.55 14.72 3.54
N ARG A 48 -0.47 14.13 2.91
CA ARG A 48 -0.69 14.20 1.45
C ARG A 48 -1.95 14.98 1.17
N HIS A 49 -1.84 16.03 0.38
CA HIS A 49 -3.02 16.67 -0.22
C HIS A 49 -3.50 15.80 -1.38
N ARG A 50 -4.75 15.35 -1.32
CA ARG A 50 -5.37 14.53 -2.36
C ARG A 50 -6.46 15.34 -3.04
N VAL A 51 -6.46 15.32 -4.37
CA VAL A 51 -7.53 15.88 -5.19
C VAL A 51 -8.14 14.72 -5.95
N THR A 52 -9.44 14.51 -5.75
CA THR A 52 -10.19 13.51 -6.53
C THR A 52 -10.33 14.02 -7.96
N LEU A 53 -9.96 13.18 -8.92
CA LEU A 53 -10.16 13.45 -10.34
C LEU A 53 -11.32 12.59 -10.86
N ASP A 54 -12.03 13.13 -11.83
CA ASP A 54 -12.99 12.37 -12.60
C ASP A 54 -12.29 11.15 -13.28
N PRO A 55 -12.91 9.96 -13.29
CA PRO A 55 -12.29 8.74 -13.84
C PRO A 55 -11.85 8.87 -15.30
N ASP A 56 -12.63 9.54 -16.13
CA ASP A 56 -12.32 9.69 -17.56
C ASP A 56 -11.15 10.67 -17.74
N ILE A 57 -11.11 11.74 -16.94
CA ILE A 57 -9.98 12.67 -16.90
C ILE A 57 -8.71 11.93 -16.46
N PHE A 58 -8.79 11.12 -15.41
CA PHE A 58 -7.64 10.35 -14.92
C PHE A 58 -7.14 9.35 -15.97
N GLY A 59 -8.04 8.64 -16.66
CA GLY A 59 -7.68 7.74 -17.76
C GLY A 59 -6.89 8.44 -18.87
N ASN A 60 -7.31 9.67 -19.24
CA ASN A 60 -6.60 10.48 -20.22
C ASN A 60 -5.22 10.94 -19.74
N ILE A 61 -5.09 11.32 -18.46
CA ILE A 61 -3.80 11.67 -17.84
C ILE A 61 -2.85 10.48 -17.89
N VAL A 62 -3.31 9.29 -17.49
CA VAL A 62 -2.51 8.06 -17.51
C VAL A 62 -2.01 7.77 -18.93
N ALA A 63 -2.90 7.77 -19.92
CA ALA A 63 -2.51 7.52 -21.31
C ALA A 63 -1.46 8.53 -21.83
N GLN A 64 -1.58 9.80 -21.45
CA GLN A 64 -0.60 10.83 -21.81
C GLN A 64 0.72 10.69 -21.07
N ALA A 65 0.69 10.35 -19.78
CA ALA A 65 1.87 10.17 -18.95
C ALA A 65 2.72 8.99 -19.47
N LEU A 66 2.08 7.88 -19.83
CA LEU A 66 2.72 6.74 -20.48
C LEU A 66 3.42 7.14 -21.78
N ARG A 67 2.73 7.87 -22.68
CA ARG A 67 3.34 8.32 -23.95
C ARG A 67 4.55 9.24 -23.74
N ARG A 68 4.59 9.98 -22.63
CA ARG A 68 5.68 10.91 -22.28
C ARG A 68 6.76 10.27 -21.40
N GLY A 69 6.60 9.01 -20.97
CA GLY A 69 7.55 8.32 -20.10
C GLY A 69 7.65 8.90 -18.68
N VAL A 70 6.58 9.55 -18.19
CA VAL A 70 6.51 10.14 -16.83
C VAL A 70 5.35 9.54 -16.04
N SER A 71 5.33 9.75 -14.72
CA SER A 71 4.18 9.35 -13.90
C SER A 71 2.98 10.28 -14.12
N PRO A 72 1.74 9.80 -13.89
CA PRO A 72 0.54 10.64 -13.90
C PRO A 72 0.66 11.84 -12.94
N GLU A 73 1.24 11.63 -11.76
CA GLU A 73 1.49 12.67 -10.76
C GLU A 73 2.43 13.76 -11.30
N THR A 74 3.55 13.37 -11.92
CA THR A 74 4.49 14.32 -12.54
C THR A 74 3.82 15.11 -13.65
N LEU A 75 3.02 14.46 -14.49
CA LEU A 75 2.30 15.12 -15.58
C LEU A 75 1.30 16.15 -15.07
N VAL A 76 0.50 15.79 -14.05
CA VAL A 76 -0.46 16.69 -13.42
C VAL A 76 0.25 17.89 -12.80
N ASN A 77 1.33 17.68 -12.05
CA ASN A 77 2.08 18.76 -11.42
C ASN A 77 2.68 19.73 -12.45
N MET A 78 3.21 19.22 -13.57
CA MET A 78 3.74 20.03 -14.66
C MET A 78 2.65 20.92 -15.26
N TRP A 79 1.49 20.37 -15.59
CA TRP A 79 0.37 21.13 -16.15
C TRP A 79 -0.17 22.17 -15.17
N LEU A 80 -0.30 21.82 -13.90
CA LEU A 80 -0.76 22.76 -12.87
C LEU A 80 0.23 23.91 -12.69
N ALA A 81 1.53 23.62 -12.65
CA ALA A 81 2.58 24.64 -12.56
C ALA A 81 2.53 25.61 -13.75
N GLU A 82 2.44 25.09 -14.99
CA GLU A 82 2.31 25.91 -16.20
C GLU A 82 1.08 26.84 -16.14
N ARG A 83 -0.07 26.34 -15.69
CA ARG A 83 -1.31 27.13 -15.58
C ARG A 83 -1.24 28.18 -14.49
N LEU A 84 -0.62 27.87 -13.35
CA LEU A 84 -0.44 28.82 -12.26
C LEU A 84 0.52 29.95 -12.65
N GLN A 85 1.52 29.69 -13.49
CA GLN A 85 2.42 30.73 -14.00
C GLN A 85 1.73 31.69 -14.98
N GLN A 86 0.75 31.23 -15.75
CA GLN A 86 -0.01 32.06 -16.70
C GLN A 86 -1.15 32.86 -16.05
N ALA A 87 -1.55 32.49 -14.84
CA ALA A 87 -2.61 33.18 -14.09
C ALA A 87 -2.09 34.36 -13.25
N HIS A 88 -0.77 34.59 -13.24
CA HIS A 88 -0.08 35.75 -12.67
C HIS A 88 0.38 36.68 -13.80
#